data_AF-A0A9E3SR57-F1
#
_entry.id   AF-A0A9E3SR57-F1
#
_cell.length_a   1.000
_cell.length_b   1.000
_cell.length_c   1.000
_cell.angle_alpha   90.00
_cell.angle_beta   90.00
_cell.angle_gamma   90.00
#
_symmetry.space_group_name_H-M   'P 1'
#
loop_
_entity.id
_entity.type
_entity.pdbx_description
1 polymer ?
#
loop_
_entity_poly.entity_id
_entity_poly.type
_entity_poly.pdbx_seq_one_letter_code
_entity_poly.pdbx_strand_id
1 'polypeptide(L)'
;MTARFKPGKLAWRILGLVVSISIALVLLREVDLNSFVKMATSVPAWSLGAALLCYLLLNFFRLLRFRTLLQRHDIPVGVFYPIVLYHNFLVRVLPLKTGELSYVVLLRQHLNQPLREGVSSLVSSRLFELFMVIVVGGGSLLLATNLVDLPPGLALFIVVLGGGVYLGSLYFSGPLLHVLARLIRRIGSRLGIQRLSGMGDEKLNALAASFDRIRRPQIFVVTVLLSFFTYGFSALFYLVLLYAVGVEASPGLLIAAVSIVMLA
;
A
#
# COMPACT_ATOMS: atom_id res chain seq x y z
N MET A 1 -5.10 2.45 38.58
CA MET A 1 -4.84 1.26 37.74
C MET A 1 -3.39 1.30 37.24
N THR A 2 -2.47 0.72 38.00
CA THR A 2 -1.04 0.63 37.64
C THR A 2 -0.81 -0.69 36.90
N ALA A 3 -0.61 -0.63 35.58
CA ALA A 3 -0.32 -1.80 34.78
C ALA A 3 1.05 -2.37 35.16
N ARG A 4 1.09 -3.45 35.95
CA ARG A 4 2.30 -4.26 36.18
C ARG A 4 2.72 -4.87 34.84
N PHE A 5 3.66 -4.23 34.15
CA PHE A 5 4.26 -4.78 32.94
C PHE A 5 5.09 -6.02 33.29
N LYS A 6 4.81 -7.16 32.63
CA LYS A 6 5.62 -8.38 32.77
C LYS A 6 7.08 -8.05 32.36
N PRO A 7 8.10 -8.43 33.15
CA PRO A 7 9.48 -7.98 32.97
C PRO A 7 10.06 -8.31 31.58
N GLY A 8 9.65 -9.43 30.97
CA GLY A 8 10.07 -9.79 29.61
C GLY A 8 9.62 -8.79 28.54
N LYS A 9 8.44 -8.16 28.66
CA LYS A 9 7.97 -7.17 27.66
C LYS A 9 8.72 -5.84 27.75
N LEU A 10 9.22 -5.49 28.92
CA LEU A 10 9.99 -4.26 29.12
C LEU A 10 11.39 -4.40 28.51
N ALA A 11 12.05 -5.54 28.72
CA ALA A 11 13.35 -5.84 28.14
C ALA A 11 13.34 -5.76 26.59
N TRP A 12 12.33 -6.33 25.93
CA TRP A 12 12.16 -6.23 24.48
C TRP A 12 11.99 -4.79 23.97
N ARG A 13 11.25 -3.95 24.71
CA ARG A 13 11.07 -2.53 24.36
C ARG A 13 12.36 -1.75 24.49
N ILE A 14 13.10 -1.97 25.59
CA ILE A 14 14.40 -1.32 25.82
C ILE A 14 15.38 -1.75 24.74
N LEU A 15 15.43 -3.04 24.41
CA LEU A 15 16.29 -3.57 23.36
C LEU A 15 15.97 -2.94 21.99
N GLY A 16 14.68 -2.85 21.62
CA GLY A 16 14.27 -2.18 20.37
C GLY A 16 14.63 -0.69 20.34
N LEU A 17 14.51 0.00 21.48
CA LEU A 17 14.89 1.41 21.62
C LEU A 17 16.40 1.61 21.51
N VAL A 18 17.19 0.77 22.17
CA VAL A 18 18.66 0.79 22.06
C VAL A 18 19.10 0.51 20.63
N VAL A 19 18.54 -0.51 19.96
CA VAL A 19 18.87 -0.81 18.56
C VAL A 19 18.50 0.37 17.64
N SER A 20 17.32 0.97 17.83
CA SER A 20 16.88 2.12 17.01
C SER A 20 17.79 3.34 17.21
N ILE A 21 18.17 3.64 18.45
CA ILE A 21 19.08 4.74 18.77
C ILE A 21 20.48 4.46 18.21
N SER A 22 21.00 3.25 18.38
CA SER A 22 22.31 2.87 17.84
C SER A 22 22.36 3.01 16.31
N ILE A 23 21.33 2.54 15.60
CA ILE A 23 21.24 2.71 14.14
C ILE A 23 21.16 4.19 13.78
N ALA A 24 20.33 4.97 14.48
CA ALA A 24 20.21 6.42 14.24
C ALA A 24 21.55 7.14 14.46
N LEU A 25 22.31 6.79 15.50
CA LEU A 25 23.63 7.37 15.78
C LEU A 25 24.67 6.98 14.73
N VAL A 26 24.67 5.73 14.26
CA VAL A 26 25.54 5.29 13.18
C VAL A 26 25.21 6.06 11.89
N LEU A 27 23.93 6.18 11.54
CA LEU A 27 23.49 6.92 10.36
C LEU A 27 23.84 8.42 10.47
N LEU A 28 23.64 9.05 11.62
CA LEU A 28 23.97 10.46 11.84
C LEU A 28 25.48 10.73 11.79
N ARG A 29 26.32 9.74 12.10
CA ARG A 29 27.78 9.87 12.03
C ARG A 29 28.28 9.87 10.59
N GLU A 30 27.62 9.14 9.69
CA GLU A 30 27.95 9.07 8.26
C GLU A 30 27.43 10.30 7.48
N VAL A 31 26.43 11.01 8.02
CA VAL A 31 25.85 12.19 7.38
C VAL A 31 26.60 13.45 7.79
N ASP A 32 27.31 14.07 6.86
CA ASP A 32 27.83 15.43 7.06
C ASP A 32 26.66 16.43 7.13
N LEU A 33 26.35 16.89 8.35
CA LEU A 33 25.26 17.83 8.61
C LEU A 33 25.40 19.13 7.80
N ASN A 34 26.61 19.59 7.53
CA ASN A 34 26.82 20.81 6.73
C ASN A 34 26.42 20.57 5.27
N SER A 35 26.79 19.41 4.71
CA SER A 35 26.38 19.01 3.37
C SER A 35 24.87 18.77 3.28
N PHE A 36 24.26 18.17 4.32
CA PHE A 36 22.81 17.96 4.40
C PHE A 36 22.04 19.29 4.42
N VAL A 37 22.46 20.24 5.26
CA VAL A 37 21.80 21.56 5.34
C VAL A 37 21.95 22.30 4.01
N LYS A 38 23.14 22.30 3.40
CA LYS A 38 23.35 22.91 2.07
C LYS A 38 22.42 22.31 1.03
N MET A 39 22.34 20.98 0.98
CA MET A 39 21.46 20.23 0.07
C MET A 39 19.98 20.55 0.31
N ALA A 40 19.54 20.63 1.58
CA ALA A 40 18.17 20.99 1.92
C ALA A 40 17.82 22.44 1.54
N THR A 41 18.77 23.38 1.70
CA THR A 41 18.58 24.78 1.33
C THR A 41 18.72 25.05 -0.18
N SER A 42 19.39 24.16 -0.93
CA SER A 42 19.51 24.26 -2.38
C SER A 42 18.28 23.77 -3.13
N VAL A 43 17.33 23.11 -2.43
CA VAL A 43 16.07 22.66 -3.04
C VAL A 43 15.27 23.87 -3.49
N PRO A 44 14.94 23.99 -4.78
CA PRO A 44 14.23 25.15 -5.28
C PRO A 44 12.76 25.13 -4.82
N ALA A 45 12.22 26.30 -4.47
CA ALA A 45 10.87 26.45 -3.93
C ALA A 45 9.76 25.90 -4.86
N TRP A 46 9.98 25.96 -6.17
CA TRP A 46 9.03 25.40 -7.15
C TRP A 46 8.89 23.88 -7.02
N SER A 47 9.97 23.15 -6.68
CA SER A 47 9.91 21.69 -6.49
C SER A 47 9.14 21.33 -5.24
N LEU A 48 9.24 22.13 -4.18
CA LEU A 48 8.42 21.95 -2.97
C LEU A 48 6.94 22.20 -3.26
N GLY A 49 6.62 23.26 -4.04
CA GLY A 49 5.25 23.53 -4.49
C GLY A 49 4.69 22.40 -5.36
N ALA A 50 5.49 21.88 -6.30
CA ALA A 50 5.12 20.75 -7.13
C ALA A 50 4.91 19.47 -6.31
N ALA A 51 5.81 19.17 -5.36
CA ALA A 51 5.67 18.03 -4.45
C ALA A 51 4.41 18.16 -3.58
N LEU A 52 4.11 19.35 -3.05
CA LEU A 52 2.89 19.61 -2.29
C LEU A 52 1.64 19.36 -3.16
N LEU A 53 1.62 19.88 -4.39
CA LEU A 53 0.51 19.65 -5.32
C LEU A 53 0.33 18.16 -5.62
N CYS A 54 1.42 17.44 -5.91
CA CYS A 54 1.41 15.99 -6.12
C CYS A 54 0.87 15.24 -4.90
N TYR A 55 1.26 15.66 -3.69
CA TYR A 55 0.78 15.08 -2.45
C TYR A 55 -0.72 15.31 -2.25
N LEU A 56 -1.24 16.51 -2.53
CA LEU A 56 -2.67 16.81 -2.42
C LEU A 56 -3.47 15.99 -3.43
N LEU A 57 -3.03 15.92 -4.68
CA LEU A 57 -3.65 15.12 -5.73
C LEU A 57 -3.61 13.63 -5.40
N LEU A 58 -2.49 13.12 -4.91
CA LEU A 58 -2.36 11.74 -4.42
C LEU A 58 -3.44 11.42 -3.37
N ASN A 59 -3.61 12.27 -2.37
CA ASN A 59 -4.61 12.08 -1.33
C ASN A 59 -6.05 12.15 -1.90
N PHE A 60 -6.28 13.02 -2.88
CA PHE A 60 -7.56 13.12 -3.57
C PHE A 60 -7.90 11.86 -4.38
N PHE A 61 -6.96 11.30 -5.15
CA PHE A 61 -7.20 10.05 -5.88
C PHE A 61 -7.37 8.85 -4.94
N ARG A 62 -6.64 8.82 -3.80
CA ARG A 62 -6.86 7.81 -2.75
C ARG A 62 -8.27 7.88 -2.20
N LEU A 63 -8.77 9.08 -1.95
CA LEU A 63 -10.15 9.31 -1.51
C LEU A 63 -11.16 8.71 -2.50
N LEU A 64 -11.03 9.09 -3.78
CA LEU A 64 -11.91 8.59 -4.84
C LEU A 64 -11.86 7.07 -4.90
N ARG A 65 -10.67 6.47 -4.79
CA ARG A 65 -10.50 5.01 -4.82
C ARG A 65 -11.24 4.33 -3.66
N PHE A 66 -11.07 4.83 -2.43
CA PHE A 66 -11.76 4.27 -1.27
C PHE A 66 -13.27 4.42 -1.39
N ARG A 67 -13.76 5.56 -1.90
CA ARG A 67 -15.19 5.78 -2.15
C ARG A 67 -15.76 4.82 -3.18
N THR A 68 -15.04 4.58 -4.28
CA THR A 68 -15.41 3.61 -5.33
C THR A 68 -15.46 2.18 -4.78
N LEU A 69 -14.45 1.78 -3.99
CA LEU A 69 -14.40 0.44 -3.38
C LEU A 69 -15.49 0.21 -2.34
N LEU A 70 -15.85 1.25 -1.57
CA LEU A 70 -16.97 1.21 -0.63
C LEU A 70 -18.34 1.31 -1.32
N GLN A 71 -18.39 1.72 -2.60
CA GLN A 71 -19.62 2.04 -3.35
C GLN A 71 -20.51 3.11 -2.70
N ARG A 72 -19.94 3.92 -1.80
CA ARG A 72 -20.66 4.95 -1.03
C ARG A 72 -20.57 6.31 -1.71
N HIS A 73 -21.36 6.46 -2.77
CA HIS A 73 -21.50 7.74 -3.47
C HIS A 73 -22.41 8.72 -2.73
N ASP A 74 -23.18 8.24 -1.76
CA ASP A 74 -24.04 8.99 -0.84
C ASP A 74 -23.24 9.92 0.09
N ILE A 75 -22.01 9.55 0.44
CA ILE A 75 -21.19 10.33 1.39
C ILE A 75 -20.49 11.49 0.66
N PRO A 76 -20.65 12.74 1.11
CA PRO A 76 -19.99 13.89 0.49
C PRO A 76 -18.48 13.84 0.68
N VAL A 77 -17.75 14.24 -0.36
CA VAL A 77 -16.28 14.27 -0.42
C VAL A 77 -15.68 15.04 0.76
N GLY A 78 -16.29 16.15 1.18
CA GLY A 78 -15.81 16.99 2.27
C GLY A 78 -15.83 16.33 3.65
N VAL A 79 -16.71 15.35 3.88
CA VAL A 79 -16.74 14.58 5.14
C VAL A 79 -15.76 13.41 5.08
N PHE A 80 -15.59 12.83 3.90
CA PHE A 80 -14.74 11.65 3.70
C PHE A 80 -13.24 12.01 3.60
N TYR A 81 -12.91 13.20 3.08
CA TYR A 81 -11.54 13.63 2.85
C TYR A 81 -10.69 13.75 4.13
N PRO A 82 -11.16 14.39 5.22
CA PRO A 82 -10.42 14.44 6.48
C PRO A 82 -10.10 13.04 7.02
N ILE A 83 -11.04 12.10 6.94
CA ILE A 83 -10.84 10.72 7.40
C ILE A 83 -9.67 10.07 6.67
N VAL A 84 -9.59 10.24 5.34
CA VAL A 84 -8.49 9.70 4.53
C VAL A 84 -7.16 10.40 4.84
N LEU A 85 -7.16 11.71 5.08
CA LEU A 85 -5.95 12.43 5.49
C LEU A 85 -5.43 11.96 6.86
N TYR A 86 -6.31 11.85 7.87
CA TYR A 86 -5.96 11.33 9.19
C TYR A 86 -5.43 9.90 9.09
N HIS A 87 -6.09 9.05 8.31
CA HIS A 87 -5.62 7.71 8.06
C HIS A 87 -4.21 7.70 7.43
N ASN A 88 -3.98 8.48 6.37
CA ASN A 88 -2.68 8.54 5.71
C ASN A 88 -1.58 9.09 6.63
N PHE A 89 -1.92 10.06 7.49
CA PHE A 89 -1.02 10.56 8.52
C PHE A 89 -0.67 9.45 9.52
N LEU A 90 -1.66 8.75 10.07
CA LEU A 90 -1.45 7.66 11.03
C LEU A 90 -0.68 6.49 10.43
N VAL A 91 -0.87 6.16 9.15
CA VAL A 91 -0.07 5.13 8.46
C VAL A 91 1.40 5.51 8.38
N ARG A 92 1.73 6.81 8.25
CA ARG A 92 3.12 7.29 8.18
C ARG A 92 3.77 7.48 9.55
N VAL A 93 2.98 7.81 10.57
CA VAL A 93 3.49 8.09 11.93
C VAL A 93 3.56 6.83 12.78
N LEU A 94 2.59 5.93 12.66
CA LEU A 94 2.52 4.75 13.53
C LEU A 94 3.41 3.61 13.00
N PRO A 95 4.18 2.95 13.90
CA PRO A 95 5.01 1.82 13.52
C PRO A 95 4.17 0.59 13.11
N LEU A 96 4.81 -0.33 12.38
CA LEU A 96 4.26 -1.64 11.99
C LEU A 96 2.99 -1.58 11.12
N LYS A 97 2.80 -0.51 10.34
CA LYS A 97 1.59 -0.29 9.52
C LYS A 97 0.28 -0.38 10.32
N THR A 98 0.34 -0.20 11.65
CA THR A 98 -0.85 -0.21 12.52
C THR A 98 -1.81 0.94 12.20
N GLY A 99 -1.31 2.00 11.58
CA GLY A 99 -2.12 3.06 10.99
C GLY A 99 -3.10 2.54 9.93
N GLU A 100 -2.91 1.34 9.37
CA GLU A 100 -3.90 0.76 8.46
C GLU A 100 -5.24 0.47 9.13
N LEU A 101 -5.20 0.01 10.39
CA LEU A 101 -6.39 -0.26 11.19
C LEU A 101 -7.16 1.03 11.53
N SER A 102 -6.48 2.18 11.54
CA SER A 102 -7.14 3.46 11.80
C SER A 102 -8.24 3.75 10.80
N TYR A 103 -8.10 3.34 9.53
CA TYR A 103 -9.14 3.51 8.53
C TYR A 103 -10.42 2.78 8.91
N VAL A 104 -10.31 1.50 9.27
CA VAL A 104 -11.45 0.67 9.62
C VAL A 104 -12.15 1.19 10.88
N VAL A 105 -11.37 1.66 11.86
CA VAL A 105 -11.89 2.27 13.09
C VAL A 105 -12.60 3.60 12.80
N LEU A 106 -11.97 4.49 12.03
CA LEU A 106 -12.54 5.81 11.70
C LEU A 106 -13.82 5.67 10.87
N LEU A 107 -13.85 4.75 9.90
CA LEU A 107 -15.05 4.42 9.13
C LEU A 107 -16.20 3.94 10.02
N ARG A 108 -15.90 3.06 10.99
CA ARG A 108 -16.91 2.55 11.92
C ARG A 108 -17.44 3.67 12.82
N GLN A 109 -16.56 4.52 13.35
CA GLN A 109 -16.93 5.57 14.30
C GLN A 109 -17.67 6.73 13.63
N HIS A 110 -17.25 7.17 12.45
CA HIS A 110 -17.77 8.39 11.84
C HIS A 110 -18.85 8.12 10.79
N LEU A 111 -18.86 6.93 10.18
CA LEU A 111 -19.77 6.60 9.07
C LEU A 111 -20.64 5.36 9.36
N ASN A 112 -20.59 4.83 10.59
CA ASN A 112 -21.30 3.60 11.01
C ASN A 112 -21.10 2.41 10.05
N GLN A 113 -19.96 2.37 9.36
CA GLN A 113 -19.70 1.33 8.37
C GLN A 113 -19.35 -0.01 9.04
N PRO A 114 -19.82 -1.14 8.48
CA PRO A 114 -19.42 -2.45 8.97
C PRO A 114 -17.91 -2.64 8.84
N LEU A 115 -17.26 -3.15 9.90
CA LEU A 115 -15.82 -3.46 9.90
C LEU A 115 -15.41 -4.30 8.68
N ARG A 116 -16.28 -5.21 8.24
CA ARG A 116 -16.03 -6.12 7.10
C ARG A 116 -15.82 -5.35 5.80
N GLU A 117 -16.61 -4.32 5.53
CA GLU A 117 -16.51 -3.53 4.30
C GLU A 117 -15.26 -2.65 4.32
N GLY A 118 -14.93 -2.07 5.47
CA GLY A 118 -13.70 -1.30 5.66
C GLY A 118 -12.45 -2.16 5.45
N VAL A 119 -12.41 -3.37 6.03
CA VAL A 119 -11.30 -4.32 5.84
C VAL A 119 -11.20 -4.77 4.39
N SER A 120 -12.32 -5.13 3.74
CA SER A 120 -12.28 -5.56 2.34
C SER A 120 -11.79 -4.44 1.44
N SER A 121 -12.31 -3.22 1.58
CA SER A 121 -11.87 -2.05 0.81
C SER A 121 -10.36 -1.79 0.98
N LEU A 122 -9.86 -1.89 2.22
CA LEU A 122 -8.44 -1.75 2.52
C LEU A 122 -7.60 -2.84 1.84
N VAL A 123 -7.92 -4.12 2.02
CA VAL A 123 -7.17 -5.23 1.42
C VAL A 123 -7.18 -5.14 -0.09
N SER A 124 -8.33 -4.87 -0.70
CA SER A 124 -8.43 -4.68 -2.15
C SER A 124 -7.57 -3.51 -2.62
N SER A 125 -7.58 -2.38 -1.91
CA SER A 125 -6.74 -1.23 -2.23
C SER A 125 -5.25 -1.57 -2.21
N ARG A 126 -4.82 -2.41 -1.26
CA ARG A 126 -3.43 -2.90 -1.16
C ARG A 126 -3.05 -3.86 -2.28
N LEU A 127 -3.97 -4.73 -2.69
CA LEU A 127 -3.74 -5.61 -3.84
C LEU A 127 -3.56 -4.81 -5.14
N PHE A 128 -4.33 -3.74 -5.35
CA PHE A 128 -4.13 -2.87 -6.50
C PHE A 128 -2.83 -2.06 -6.40
N GLU A 129 -2.39 -1.66 -5.22
CA GLU A 129 -1.08 -1.02 -5.06
C GLU A 129 0.07 -1.99 -5.32
N LEU A 130 -0.03 -3.22 -4.81
CA LEU A 130 0.93 -4.28 -5.07
C LEU A 130 1.01 -4.62 -6.56
N PHE A 131 -0.14 -4.66 -7.25
CA PHE A 131 -0.21 -4.77 -8.70
C PHE A 131 0.62 -3.68 -9.39
N MET A 132 0.40 -2.41 -9.03
CA MET A 132 1.12 -1.28 -9.61
C MET A 132 2.62 -1.37 -9.35
N VAL A 133 3.03 -1.75 -8.14
CA VAL A 133 4.45 -1.94 -7.77
C VAL A 133 5.09 -3.07 -8.58
N ILE A 134 4.41 -4.20 -8.74
CA ILE A 134 4.95 -5.34 -9.50
C ILE A 134 5.07 -4.98 -10.99
N VAL A 135 4.03 -4.42 -11.59
CA VAL A 135 4.02 -4.13 -13.02
C VAL A 135 4.93 -2.96 -13.36
N VAL A 136 4.80 -1.84 -12.65
CA VAL A 136 5.56 -0.63 -12.97
C VAL A 136 6.97 -0.70 -12.40
N GLY A 137 7.13 -1.07 -11.13
CA GLY A 137 8.43 -1.18 -10.50
C GLY A 137 9.24 -2.38 -10.99
N GLY A 138 8.60 -3.55 -11.11
CA GLY A 138 9.24 -4.73 -11.70
C GLY A 138 9.56 -4.53 -13.18
N GLY A 139 8.63 -3.95 -13.94
CA GLY A 139 8.86 -3.61 -15.34
C GLY A 139 9.96 -2.58 -15.54
N SER A 140 10.01 -1.52 -14.72
CA SER A 140 11.09 -0.53 -14.81
C SER A 140 12.45 -1.15 -14.46
N LEU A 141 12.51 -2.06 -13.49
CA LEU A 141 13.74 -2.75 -13.14
C LEU A 141 14.24 -3.64 -14.29
N LEU A 142 13.35 -4.43 -14.90
CA LEU A 142 13.68 -5.29 -16.04
C LEU A 142 14.17 -4.50 -17.26
N LEU A 143 13.64 -3.30 -17.48
CA LEU A 143 14.04 -2.44 -18.59
C LEU A 143 15.29 -1.59 -18.30
N ALA A 144 15.53 -1.24 -17.03
CA ALA A 144 16.63 -0.35 -16.64
C ALA A 144 17.94 -1.09 -16.38
N THR A 145 17.89 -2.39 -16.13
CA THR A 145 19.04 -3.16 -15.71
C THR A 145 19.45 -4.17 -16.79
N ASN A 146 20.72 -4.16 -17.18
CA ASN A 146 21.34 -5.27 -17.92
C ASN A 146 21.57 -6.50 -16.99
N LEU A 147 20.89 -6.57 -15.85
CA LEU A 147 21.02 -7.69 -14.91
C LEU A 147 20.52 -9.00 -15.53
N VAL A 148 19.65 -8.88 -16.51
CA VAL A 148 19.11 -10.00 -17.26
C VAL A 148 19.26 -9.65 -18.74
N ASP A 149 20.08 -10.41 -19.46
CA ASP A 149 20.29 -10.29 -20.92
C ASP A 149 19.03 -10.76 -21.69
N LEU A 150 17.89 -10.14 -21.40
CA LEU A 150 16.65 -10.37 -22.12
C LEU A 150 16.49 -9.31 -23.21
N PRO A 151 16.10 -9.72 -24.43
CA PRO A 151 15.67 -8.77 -25.45
C PRO A 151 14.55 -7.88 -24.90
N PRO A 152 14.57 -6.55 -25.12
CA PRO A 152 13.57 -5.62 -24.58
C PRO A 152 12.13 -6.02 -24.89
N GLY A 153 11.89 -6.60 -26.07
CA GLY A 153 10.56 -7.09 -26.46
C GLY A 153 10.07 -8.26 -25.59
N LEU A 154 10.96 -9.14 -25.16
CA LEU A 154 10.64 -10.28 -24.28
C LEU A 154 10.38 -9.79 -22.84
N ALA A 155 11.19 -8.85 -22.34
CA ALA A 155 10.95 -8.21 -21.05
C ALA A 155 9.58 -7.52 -21.01
N LEU A 156 9.23 -6.74 -22.04
CA LEU A 156 7.91 -6.12 -22.17
C LEU A 156 6.79 -7.17 -22.23
N PHE A 157 6.99 -8.26 -22.98
CA PHE A 157 6.02 -9.35 -23.06
C PHE A 157 5.78 -10.00 -21.69
N ILE A 158 6.82 -10.27 -20.89
CA ILE A 158 6.69 -10.82 -19.53
C ILE A 158 5.91 -9.86 -18.63
N VAL A 159 6.21 -8.56 -18.67
CA VAL A 159 5.52 -7.55 -17.85
C VAL A 159 4.04 -7.46 -18.22
N VAL A 160 3.73 -7.42 -19.52
CA VAL A 160 2.34 -7.35 -20.01
C VAL A 160 1.59 -8.64 -19.66
N LEU A 161 2.20 -9.81 -19.89
CA LEU A 161 1.60 -11.11 -19.58
C LEU A 161 1.37 -11.27 -18.08
N GLY A 162 2.39 -11.00 -17.26
CA GLY A 162 2.32 -11.06 -15.81
C GLY A 162 1.30 -10.07 -15.24
N GLY A 163 1.27 -8.85 -15.76
CA GLY A 163 0.26 -7.85 -15.42
C GLY A 163 -1.16 -8.29 -15.80
N GLY A 164 -1.34 -8.86 -17.00
CA GLY A 164 -2.61 -9.40 -17.45
C GLY A 164 -3.12 -10.57 -16.59
N VAL A 165 -2.23 -11.51 -16.25
CA VAL A 165 -2.53 -12.63 -15.36
C VAL A 165 -2.89 -12.13 -13.95
N TYR A 166 -2.17 -11.13 -13.43
CA TYR A 166 -2.46 -10.55 -12.13
C TYR A 166 -3.82 -9.82 -12.12
N LEU A 167 -4.11 -9.02 -13.15
CA LEU A 167 -5.42 -8.35 -13.28
C LEU A 167 -6.55 -9.37 -13.41
N GLY A 168 -6.36 -10.43 -14.20
CA GLY A 168 -7.29 -11.55 -14.28
C GLY A 168 -7.52 -12.18 -12.92
N SER A 169 -6.45 -12.47 -12.18
CA SER A 169 -6.53 -13.01 -10.81
C SER A 169 -7.27 -12.08 -9.85
N LEU A 170 -7.03 -10.76 -9.91
CA LEU A 170 -7.78 -9.78 -9.11
C LEU A 170 -9.25 -9.74 -9.50
N TYR A 171 -9.57 -9.80 -10.78
CA TYR A 171 -10.95 -9.82 -11.26
C TYR A 171 -11.69 -11.09 -10.81
N PHE A 172 -11.01 -12.24 -10.77
CA PHE A 172 -11.54 -13.52 -10.30
C PHE A 172 -11.26 -13.81 -8.82
N SER A 173 -10.86 -12.81 -8.04
CA SER A 173 -10.48 -12.96 -6.63
C SER A 173 -11.62 -13.50 -5.75
N GLY A 174 -12.87 -13.08 -5.97
CA GLY A 174 -14.04 -13.61 -5.25
C GLY A 174 -14.21 -15.13 -5.43
N PRO A 175 -14.32 -15.64 -6.67
CA PRO A 175 -14.32 -17.07 -6.96
C PRO A 175 -13.11 -17.83 -6.41
N LEU A 176 -11.90 -17.26 -6.52
CA LEU A 176 -10.68 -17.86 -5.98
C LEU A 176 -10.74 -18.01 -4.46
N LEU A 177 -11.25 -17.01 -3.75
CA LEU A 177 -11.45 -17.07 -2.30
C LEU A 177 -12.50 -18.13 -1.92
N HIS A 178 -13.56 -18.30 -2.71
CA HIS A 178 -14.51 -19.40 -2.52
C HIS A 178 -13.89 -20.79 -2.77
N VAL A 179 -12.99 -20.92 -3.76
CA VAL A 179 -12.23 -22.16 -3.97
C VAL A 179 -11.31 -22.43 -2.78
N LEU A 180 -10.60 -21.42 -2.28
CA LEU A 180 -9.76 -21.49 -1.08
C LEU A 180 -10.56 -21.91 0.15
N ALA A 181 -11.74 -21.31 0.37
CA ALA A 181 -12.63 -21.67 1.46
C ALA A 181 -13.06 -23.15 1.37
N ARG A 182 -13.41 -23.63 0.16
CA ARG A 182 -13.73 -25.06 -0.06
C ARG A 182 -12.54 -25.98 0.21
N LEU A 183 -11.33 -25.58 -0.17
CA LEU A 183 -10.10 -26.34 0.09
C LEU A 183 -9.79 -26.43 1.57
N ILE A 184 -9.87 -25.31 2.29
CA ILE A 184 -9.66 -25.25 3.75
C ILE A 184 -10.68 -26.13 4.47
N ARG A 185 -11.96 -26.13 4.04
CA ARG A 185 -12.96 -27.04 4.59
C ARG A 185 -12.60 -28.50 4.36
N ARG A 186 -12.21 -28.86 3.14
CA ARG A 186 -11.87 -30.25 2.77
C ARG A 186 -10.66 -30.77 3.56
N ILE A 187 -9.69 -29.90 3.83
CA ILE A 187 -8.51 -30.22 4.65
C ILE A 187 -8.90 -30.29 6.12
N GLY A 188 -9.66 -29.30 6.63
CA GLY A 188 -10.11 -29.26 8.03
C GLY A 188 -10.99 -30.44 8.41
N SER A 189 -11.87 -30.89 7.51
CA SER A 189 -12.70 -32.08 7.73
C SER A 189 -11.88 -33.38 7.71
N ARG A 190 -10.82 -33.46 6.89
CA ARG A 190 -9.90 -34.61 6.89
C ARG A 190 -9.04 -34.67 8.15
N LEU A 191 -8.69 -33.52 8.72
CA LEU A 191 -7.86 -33.43 9.93
C LEU A 191 -8.68 -33.41 11.24
N GLY A 192 -10.02 -33.44 11.17
CA GLY A 192 -10.89 -33.43 12.35
C GLY A 192 -10.89 -32.12 13.14
N ILE A 193 -10.36 -31.03 12.59
CA ILE A 193 -10.21 -29.75 13.31
C ILE A 193 -11.47 -28.90 13.12
N GLN A 194 -12.49 -29.12 13.94
CA GLN A 194 -13.78 -28.40 13.91
C GLN A 194 -13.63 -26.85 14.02
N ARG A 195 -12.57 -26.37 14.68
CA ARG A 195 -12.28 -24.92 14.75
C ARG A 195 -11.92 -24.31 13.40
N LEU A 196 -11.21 -25.05 12.55
CA LEU A 196 -10.75 -24.57 11.23
C LEU A 196 -11.91 -24.51 10.23
N SER A 197 -12.85 -25.45 10.31
CA SER A 197 -14.06 -25.42 9.48
C SER A 197 -14.99 -24.27 9.85
N GLY A 198 -15.23 -24.03 11.15
CA GLY A 198 -16.14 -22.95 11.58
C GLY A 198 -15.60 -21.54 11.33
N MET A 199 -14.32 -21.29 11.63
CA MET A 199 -13.72 -19.97 11.40
C MET A 199 -13.53 -19.65 9.91
N GLY A 200 -13.26 -20.67 9.09
CA GLY A 200 -13.11 -20.53 7.64
C GLY A 200 -14.41 -20.11 6.97
N ASP A 201 -15.53 -20.74 7.35
CA ASP A 201 -16.81 -20.52 6.66
C ASP A 201 -17.35 -19.10 6.85
N GLU A 202 -17.37 -18.55 8.06
CA GLU A 202 -17.93 -17.19 8.24
C GLU A 202 -17.00 -16.08 7.75
N LYS A 203 -15.70 -16.17 8.05
CA LYS A 203 -14.77 -15.07 7.74
C LYS A 203 -14.37 -15.07 6.28
N LEU A 204 -14.06 -16.22 5.68
CA LEU A 204 -13.62 -16.28 4.28
C LEU A 204 -14.81 -16.08 3.33
N ASN A 205 -15.99 -16.63 3.60
CA ASN A 205 -17.14 -16.37 2.73
C ASN A 205 -17.60 -14.92 2.84
N ALA A 206 -17.55 -14.29 4.02
CA ALA A 206 -17.85 -12.87 4.14
C ALA A 206 -16.84 -11.99 3.40
N LEU A 207 -15.56 -12.37 3.40
CA LEU A 207 -14.51 -11.67 2.66
C LEU A 207 -14.68 -11.89 1.15
N ALA A 208 -14.92 -13.13 0.71
CA ALA A 208 -15.20 -13.47 -0.68
C ALA A 208 -16.41 -12.72 -1.24
N ALA A 209 -17.52 -12.64 -0.50
CA ALA A 209 -18.70 -11.87 -0.88
C ALA A 209 -18.41 -10.36 -1.04
N SER A 210 -17.43 -9.84 -0.30
CA SER A 210 -17.00 -8.44 -0.43
C SER A 210 -16.13 -8.24 -1.67
N PHE A 211 -15.33 -9.25 -2.05
CA PHE A 211 -14.52 -9.26 -3.28
C PHE A 211 -15.34 -9.52 -4.54
N ASP A 212 -16.46 -10.23 -4.47
CA ASP A 212 -17.40 -10.38 -5.60
C ASP A 212 -17.91 -9.02 -6.11
N ARG A 213 -17.91 -7.99 -5.26
CA ARG A 213 -18.27 -6.61 -5.65
C ARG A 213 -17.29 -6.02 -6.67
N ILE A 214 -16.02 -6.41 -6.61
CA ILE A 214 -14.95 -5.93 -7.50
C ILE A 214 -15.13 -6.49 -8.91
N ARG A 215 -15.85 -7.61 -9.06
CA ARG A 215 -16.16 -8.21 -10.36
C ARG A 215 -17.03 -7.33 -11.25
N ARG A 216 -17.67 -6.28 -10.71
CA ARG A 216 -18.38 -5.29 -11.54
C ARG A 216 -17.36 -4.56 -12.43
N PRO A 217 -17.44 -4.66 -13.77
CA PRO A 217 -16.40 -4.17 -14.66
C PRO A 217 -16.16 -2.66 -14.52
N GLN A 218 -17.21 -1.88 -14.28
CA GLN A 218 -17.09 -0.44 -14.04
C GLN A 218 -16.26 -0.14 -12.80
N ILE A 219 -16.51 -0.83 -11.68
CA ILE A 219 -15.78 -0.64 -10.42
C ILE A 219 -14.34 -1.09 -10.58
N PHE A 220 -14.12 -2.23 -11.23
CA PHE A 220 -12.78 -2.74 -11.51
C PHE A 220 -11.96 -1.75 -12.33
N VAL A 221 -12.46 -1.31 -13.49
CA VAL A 221 -11.75 -0.39 -14.39
C VAL A 221 -11.49 0.95 -13.70
N VAL A 222 -12.49 1.52 -13.02
CA VAL A 222 -12.31 2.77 -12.27
C VAL A 222 -11.29 2.59 -11.15
N THR A 223 -11.28 1.46 -10.45
CA THR A 223 -10.30 1.20 -9.38
C THR A 223 -8.89 1.03 -9.93
N VAL A 224 -8.72 0.32 -11.04
CA VAL A 224 -7.42 0.19 -11.73
C VAL A 224 -6.91 1.56 -12.18
N LEU A 225 -7.77 2.36 -12.83
CA LEU A 225 -7.43 3.70 -13.29
C LEU A 225 -7.08 4.63 -12.11
N LEU A 226 -7.87 4.63 -11.04
CA LEU A 226 -7.55 5.39 -9.83
C LEU A 226 -6.25 4.90 -9.18
N SER A 227 -5.97 3.60 -9.23
CA SER A 227 -4.72 3.04 -8.71
C SER A 227 -3.53 3.50 -9.54
N PHE A 228 -3.66 3.58 -10.86
CA PHE A 228 -2.68 4.17 -11.75
C PHE A 228 -2.39 5.63 -11.37
N PHE A 229 -3.41 6.46 -11.17
CA PHE A 229 -3.21 7.84 -10.72
C PHE A 229 -2.58 7.92 -9.33
N THR A 230 -3.04 7.12 -8.36
CA THR A 230 -2.42 7.12 -7.03
C THR A 230 -0.95 6.71 -7.07
N TYR A 231 -0.60 5.72 -7.88
CA TYR A 231 0.79 5.32 -8.04
C TYR A 231 1.58 6.41 -8.77
N GLY A 232 1.05 6.94 -9.88
CA GLY A 232 1.70 7.97 -10.68
C GLY A 232 2.00 9.24 -9.88
N PHE A 233 1.04 9.77 -9.11
CA PHE A 233 1.28 10.94 -8.25
C PHE A 233 2.22 10.64 -7.07
N SER A 234 2.17 9.42 -6.52
CA SER A 234 3.12 9.00 -5.49
C SER A 234 4.54 8.91 -6.07
N ALA A 235 4.69 8.35 -7.27
CA ALA A 235 5.98 8.27 -7.95
C ALA A 235 6.50 9.65 -8.32
N LEU A 236 5.66 10.51 -8.90
CA LEU A 236 5.97 11.89 -9.24
C LEU A 236 6.41 12.68 -8.01
N PHE A 237 5.71 12.53 -6.87
CA PHE A 237 6.10 13.16 -5.60
C PHE A 237 7.53 12.81 -5.21
N TYR A 238 7.91 11.53 -5.25
CA TYR A 238 9.27 11.11 -4.91
C TYR A 238 10.29 11.52 -5.97
N LEU A 239 9.97 11.41 -7.26
CA LEU A 239 10.87 11.81 -8.34
C LEU A 239 11.18 13.31 -8.29
N VAL A 240 10.17 14.16 -8.09
CA VAL A 240 10.39 15.62 -7.95
C VAL A 240 11.33 15.91 -6.79
N LEU A 241 11.18 15.23 -5.66
CA LEU A 241 12.08 15.41 -4.51
C LEU A 241 13.49 14.90 -4.78
N LEU A 242 13.63 13.72 -5.40
CA LEU A 242 14.95 13.14 -5.72
C LEU A 242 15.71 14.00 -6.73
N TYR A 243 15.05 14.48 -7.79
CA TYR A 243 15.67 15.38 -8.75
C TYR A 243 16.01 16.74 -8.13
N ALA A 244 15.15 17.28 -7.25
CA ALA A 244 15.41 18.54 -6.59
C ALA A 244 16.59 18.49 -5.60
N VAL A 245 16.87 17.29 -5.06
CA VAL A 245 18.04 17.00 -4.21
C VAL A 245 19.30 16.74 -5.04
N GLY A 246 19.19 16.64 -6.37
CA GLY A 246 20.31 16.41 -7.29
C GLY A 246 20.68 14.94 -7.48
N VAL A 247 19.75 14.01 -7.24
CA VAL A 247 19.99 12.58 -7.48
C VAL A 247 19.94 12.30 -8.98
N GLU A 248 21.11 12.11 -9.59
CA GLU A 248 21.26 11.72 -10.99
C GLU A 248 21.34 10.20 -11.12
N ALA A 249 20.23 9.57 -11.49
CA ALA A 249 20.19 8.15 -11.81
C ALA A 249 19.27 7.90 -13.00
N SER A 250 19.37 6.71 -13.62
CA SER A 250 18.51 6.36 -14.73
C SER A 250 17.03 6.36 -14.30
N PRO A 251 16.10 6.89 -15.11
CA PRO A 251 14.69 7.01 -14.72
C PRO A 251 14.07 5.68 -14.28
N GLY A 252 14.45 4.57 -14.91
CA GLY A 252 13.93 3.26 -14.56
C GLY A 252 14.43 2.72 -13.21
N LEU A 253 15.67 3.04 -12.82
CA LEU A 253 16.19 2.75 -11.48
C LEU A 253 15.51 3.60 -10.42
N LEU A 254 15.26 4.89 -10.69
CA LEU A 254 14.53 5.76 -9.79
C LEU A 254 13.09 5.27 -9.57
N ILE A 255 12.39 4.88 -10.63
CA ILE A 255 11.04 4.31 -10.55
C ILE A 255 11.05 2.99 -9.75
N ALA A 256 12.05 2.13 -9.97
CA ALA A 256 12.19 0.89 -9.21
C ALA A 256 12.45 1.18 -7.71
N ALA A 257 13.36 2.09 -7.40
CA ALA A 257 13.67 2.50 -6.03
C ALA A 257 12.44 3.08 -5.32
N VAL A 258 11.70 3.96 -6.01
CA VAL A 258 10.44 4.52 -5.48
C VAL A 258 9.40 3.42 -5.27
N SER A 259 9.31 2.44 -6.16
CA SER A 259 8.41 1.29 -6.00
C SER A 259 8.74 0.45 -4.78
N ILE A 260 10.03 0.27 -4.48
CA ILE A 260 10.50 -0.42 -3.26
C ILE A 260 10.10 0.38 -2.01
N VAL A 261 10.34 1.70 -2.01
CA VAL A 261 9.94 2.59 -0.90
C VAL A 261 8.43 2.58 -0.68
N MET A 262 7.63 2.45 -1.75
CA MET A 262 6.17 2.36 -1.64
C MET A 262 5.68 1.00 -1.09
N LEU A 263 6.47 -0.06 -1.24
CA LEU A 263 6.16 -1.39 -0.69
C LEU A 263 6.52 -1.48 0.80
N ALA A 264 7.61 -0.82 1.21
CA ALA A 264 8.13 -0.78 2.58
C ALA A 264 7.12 -0.14 3.53
#